data_AF-A0A9E3SUD9-F1
#
_entry.id   AF-A0A9E3SUD9-F1
#
_cell.length_a   1.000
_cell.length_b   1.000
_cell.length_c   1.000
_cell.angle_alpha   90.00
_cell.angle_beta   90.00
_cell.angle_gamma   90.00
#
_symmetry.space_group_name_H-M   'P 1'
#
loop_
_entity.id
_entity.type
_entity.pdbx_description
1 polymer ?
#
loop_
_entity_poly.entity_id
_entity_poly.type
_entity_poly.pdbx_seq_one_letter_code
_entity_poly.pdbx_strand_id
1 'polypeptide(L)'
;MNRLRSFNSNRHNVPNLVVSQRALDKMAAAARHFIQDETGEAMVGLIVPGEHTGVNTIYVLDTISPDDSAVRQFHTFQQGDERQDEIIWWLQENWRVYREKRRGSYGSALQAKWDVPLRYLGDWHKQPGFMIAPSGGDQHTALDWLDDDENGMTYLLAPILTLGHPATVVSAPHANFVMIPQEDDLNIRVDFWYIHRDMRLFQPILPAIYPDDQLPRLSAYPWHLVNPQRANQEFARLHEEELFTSIVLWNATPEPPLEVCFLTARMGSDKVLLLVTSWNYPEQPPCAHVAPFEQLDANDDLYAVFE
;
A
#
# COMPACT_ATOMS: atom_id res chain seq x y z
N MET A 1 2.61 -54.63 -7.28
CA MET A 1 1.57 -54.03 -6.43
C MET A 1 1.84 -52.54 -6.33
N ASN A 2 0.95 -51.74 -6.92
CA ASN A 2 1.04 -50.29 -7.02
C ASN A 2 0.55 -49.61 -5.74
N ARG A 3 1.31 -48.57 -5.35
CA ARG A 3 0.98 -47.31 -4.68
C ARG A 3 -0.38 -47.21 -3.96
N LEU A 4 -0.30 -46.83 -2.69
CA LEU A 4 -0.99 -45.64 -2.16
C LEU A 4 0.02 -44.85 -1.34
N ARG A 5 0.86 -44.06 -2.03
CA ARG A 5 1.48 -42.89 -1.40
C ARG A 5 0.33 -41.94 -1.12
N SER A 6 0.00 -41.78 0.15
CA SER A 6 -0.86 -40.72 0.65
C SER A 6 -0.47 -39.40 -0.03
N PHE A 7 -1.45 -38.76 -0.68
CA PHE A 7 -1.39 -37.38 -1.18
C PHE A 7 -1.34 -36.40 0.00
N ASN A 8 -0.28 -36.46 0.79
CA ASN A 8 0.03 -35.49 1.84
C ASN A 8 1.08 -34.48 1.32
N SER A 9 0.96 -34.08 0.06
CA SER A 9 1.80 -33.05 -0.55
C SER A 9 1.17 -31.67 -0.33
N ASN A 10 1.76 -30.91 0.57
CA ASN A 10 1.68 -29.45 0.70
C ASN A 10 0.29 -28.84 0.93
N ARG A 11 -0.19 -28.87 2.19
CA ARG A 11 -0.84 -27.66 2.70
C ARG A 11 0.24 -26.59 2.77
N HIS A 12 0.32 -25.70 1.79
CA HIS A 12 1.00 -24.44 2.05
C HIS A 12 0.31 -23.81 3.25
N ASN A 13 1.10 -23.45 4.24
CA ASN A 13 0.62 -22.88 5.49
C ASN A 13 0.03 -21.50 5.16
N VAL A 14 -1.29 -21.42 4.98
CA VAL A 14 -2.01 -20.16 4.83
C VAL A 14 -1.57 -19.24 5.98
N PRO A 15 -1.09 -18.02 5.68
CA PRO A 15 -0.63 -17.12 6.70
C PRO A 15 -1.78 -16.70 7.62
N ASN A 16 -1.45 -16.26 8.83
CA ASN A 16 -2.43 -15.56 9.65
C ASN A 16 -2.75 -14.21 9.00
N LEU A 17 -3.98 -13.74 9.13
CA LEU A 17 -4.39 -12.42 8.67
C LEU A 17 -4.86 -11.57 9.85
N VAL A 18 -4.27 -10.40 9.98
CA VAL A 18 -4.73 -9.32 10.86
C VAL A 18 -5.13 -8.14 9.98
N VAL A 19 -6.30 -7.59 10.21
CA VAL A 19 -6.80 -6.41 9.48
C VAL A 19 -7.07 -5.30 10.48
N SER A 20 -6.56 -4.10 10.20
CA SER A 20 -6.83 -2.93 11.02
C SER A 20 -8.29 -2.49 10.91
N GLN A 21 -8.85 -1.97 12.01
CA GLN A 21 -10.19 -1.38 11.98
C GLN A 21 -10.26 -0.22 10.97
N ARG A 22 -9.24 0.65 10.89
CA ARG A 22 -9.19 1.73 9.89
C ARG A 22 -9.31 1.25 8.45
N ALA A 23 -8.69 0.13 8.09
CA ALA A 23 -8.75 -0.40 6.73
C ALA A 23 -10.18 -0.85 6.40
N LEU A 24 -10.83 -1.56 7.32
CA LEU A 24 -12.24 -1.93 7.17
C LEU A 24 -13.17 -0.72 7.07
N ASP A 25 -12.94 0.29 7.90
CA ASP A 25 -13.75 1.51 7.90
C ASP A 25 -13.62 2.26 6.56
N LYS A 26 -12.41 2.33 5.99
CA LYS A 26 -12.16 2.91 4.67
C LYS A 26 -12.79 2.09 3.55
N MET A 27 -12.62 0.77 3.53
CA MET A 27 -13.29 -0.13 2.58
C MET A 27 -14.81 0.09 2.60
N ALA A 28 -15.39 0.15 3.80
CA ALA A 28 -16.82 0.37 3.99
C ALA A 28 -17.27 1.78 3.57
N ALA A 29 -16.45 2.80 3.79
CA ALA A 29 -16.73 4.16 3.34
C ALA A 29 -16.70 4.26 1.80
N ALA A 30 -15.66 3.71 1.16
CA ALA A 30 -15.50 3.70 -0.29
C ALA A 30 -16.65 2.93 -0.98
N ALA A 31 -16.97 1.74 -0.49
CA ALA A 31 -18.06 0.94 -1.04
C ALA A 31 -19.44 1.60 -0.92
N ARG A 32 -19.67 2.40 0.13
CA ARG A 32 -20.90 3.20 0.29
C ARG A 32 -20.94 4.40 -0.64
N HIS A 33 -19.79 4.99 -0.94
CA HIS A 33 -19.72 6.13 -1.84
C HIS A 33 -20.05 5.72 -3.29
N PHE A 34 -19.53 4.58 -3.73
CA PHE A 34 -19.79 4.04 -5.07
C PHE A 34 -20.81 2.91 -5.00
N ILE A 35 -22.11 3.19 -4.84
CA ILE A 35 -23.12 2.13 -4.66
C ILE A 35 -23.30 1.26 -5.92
N GLN A 36 -23.35 1.88 -7.10
CA GLN A 36 -23.70 1.21 -8.35
C GLN A 36 -22.49 0.66 -9.11
N ASP A 37 -21.31 1.24 -8.91
CA ASP A 37 -20.10 0.92 -9.68
C ASP A 37 -19.21 -0.10 -8.98
N GLU A 38 -18.47 -0.92 -9.74
CA GLU A 38 -17.35 -1.68 -9.17
C GLU A 38 -16.27 -0.69 -8.71
N THR A 39 -15.72 -0.94 -7.52
CA THR A 39 -14.67 -0.11 -6.91
C THR A 39 -13.68 -1.02 -6.21
N GLY A 40 -12.45 -0.57 -6.03
CA GLY A 40 -11.42 -1.34 -5.36
C GLY A 40 -10.25 -0.44 -5.02
N GLU A 41 -9.44 -0.89 -4.06
CA GLU A 41 -8.30 -0.13 -3.57
C GLU A 41 -7.15 -1.06 -3.21
N ALA A 42 -5.93 -0.56 -3.43
CA ALA A 42 -4.71 -1.22 -3.01
C ALA A 42 -4.63 -1.29 -1.49
N MET A 43 -4.19 -2.44 -0.97
CA MET A 43 -3.93 -2.63 0.45
C MET A 43 -2.43 -2.59 0.72
N VAL A 44 -2.06 -1.95 1.82
CA VAL A 44 -0.68 -1.86 2.29
C VAL A 44 -0.54 -2.36 3.71
N GLY A 45 0.61 -2.96 4.00
CA GLY A 45 0.89 -3.42 5.35
C GLY A 45 2.16 -4.22 5.50
N LEU A 46 2.19 -5.11 6.50
CA LEU A 46 3.41 -5.78 6.97
C LEU A 46 3.27 -7.29 6.89
N ILE A 47 4.41 -7.96 6.65
CA ILE A 47 4.52 -9.41 6.66
C ILE A 47 5.50 -9.76 7.77
N VAL A 48 4.98 -10.21 8.91
CA VAL A 48 5.80 -10.53 10.07
C VAL A 48 6.09 -12.04 10.06
N PRO A 49 7.36 -12.46 10.09
CA PRO A 49 7.74 -13.86 10.18
C PRO A 49 7.12 -14.53 11.41
N GLY A 50 6.54 -15.72 11.19
CA GLY A 50 5.90 -16.49 12.24
C GLY A 50 6.84 -17.35 13.06
N GLU A 51 7.80 -16.74 13.77
CA GLU A 51 8.82 -17.52 14.52
C GLU A 51 8.19 -18.48 15.54
N HIS A 52 7.05 -18.10 16.13
CA HIS A 52 6.33 -18.92 17.12
C HIS A 52 5.16 -19.72 16.54
N THR A 53 4.55 -19.24 15.45
CA THR A 53 3.36 -19.84 14.83
C THR A 53 3.72 -20.84 13.72
N GLY A 54 4.95 -20.80 13.20
CA GLY A 54 5.40 -21.57 12.04
C GLY A 54 4.85 -21.08 10.70
N VAL A 55 4.09 -19.97 10.71
CA VAL A 55 3.43 -19.37 9.53
C VAL A 55 3.46 -17.85 9.66
N ASN A 56 3.75 -17.15 8.57
CA ASN A 56 3.80 -15.68 8.57
C ASN A 56 2.44 -15.08 8.97
N THR A 57 2.47 -13.87 9.52
CA THR A 57 1.27 -13.07 9.77
C THR A 57 1.26 -11.86 8.85
N ILE A 58 0.20 -11.73 8.04
CA ILE A 58 -0.06 -10.56 7.22
C ILE A 58 -0.86 -9.57 8.04
N TYR A 59 -0.38 -8.34 8.15
CA TYR A 59 -1.07 -7.22 8.77
C TYR A 59 -1.49 -6.24 7.69
N VAL A 60 -2.79 -6.15 7.38
CA VAL A 60 -3.34 -5.08 6.54
C VAL A 60 -3.48 -3.84 7.41
N LEU A 61 -2.70 -2.80 7.11
CA LEU A 61 -2.67 -1.57 7.90
C LEU A 61 -3.60 -0.51 7.32
N ASP A 62 -3.65 -0.37 6.00
CA ASP A 62 -4.43 0.67 5.35
C ASP A 62 -4.85 0.30 3.91
N THR A 63 -5.77 1.06 3.34
CA THR A 63 -6.16 1.01 1.92
C THR A 63 -5.94 2.37 1.23
N ILE A 64 -5.61 2.32 -0.06
CA ILE A 64 -5.25 3.49 -0.87
C ILE A 64 -6.23 3.57 -2.03
N SER A 65 -7.16 4.53 -2.01
CA SER A 65 -8.10 4.74 -3.11
C SER A 65 -7.38 5.19 -4.39
N PRO A 66 -7.81 4.71 -5.57
CA PRO A 66 -7.35 5.30 -6.82
C PRO A 66 -7.97 6.68 -7.04
N ASP A 67 -7.39 7.47 -7.91
CA ASP A 67 -7.87 8.75 -8.39
C ASP A 67 -9.05 8.63 -9.37
N ASP A 68 -9.37 9.76 -10.02
CA ASP A 68 -10.49 9.89 -10.94
C ASP A 68 -10.21 9.29 -12.33
N SER A 69 -8.97 8.87 -12.61
CA SER A 69 -8.59 8.17 -13.85
C SER A 69 -9.00 6.70 -13.85
N ALA A 70 -9.24 6.12 -12.66
CA ALA A 70 -9.66 4.73 -12.54
C ALA A 70 -10.98 4.48 -13.28
N VAL A 71 -10.95 3.51 -14.20
CA VAL A 71 -12.15 3.07 -14.91
C VAL A 71 -13.03 2.27 -13.95
N ARG A 72 -14.14 2.88 -13.53
CA ARG A 72 -15.19 2.27 -12.71
C ARG A 72 -16.44 2.13 -13.56
N GLN A 73 -16.71 0.93 -14.07
CA GLN A 73 -17.93 0.65 -14.84
C GLN A 73 -18.58 -0.65 -14.35
N PHE A 74 -19.88 -0.80 -14.60
CA PHE A 74 -20.60 -2.04 -14.31
C PHE A 74 -19.92 -3.21 -15.05
N HIS A 75 -19.37 -4.18 -14.31
CA HIS A 75 -18.57 -5.31 -14.82
C HIS A 75 -17.16 -5.01 -15.36
N THR A 76 -16.58 -3.84 -15.07
CA THR A 76 -15.18 -3.55 -15.41
C THR A 76 -14.56 -2.61 -14.38
N PHE A 77 -13.59 -3.15 -13.64
CA PHE A 77 -12.68 -2.41 -12.76
C PHE A 77 -11.23 -2.73 -13.17
N GLN A 78 -10.40 -1.70 -13.29
CA GLN A 78 -8.94 -1.86 -13.42
C GLN A 78 -8.30 -1.70 -12.04
N GLN A 79 -7.49 -2.68 -11.65
CA GLN A 79 -6.69 -2.65 -10.42
C GLN A 79 -5.50 -1.70 -10.63
N GLY A 80 -5.26 -0.78 -9.69
CA GLY A 80 -4.12 0.12 -9.75
C GLY A 80 -4.37 1.41 -10.54
N ASP A 81 -3.72 2.49 -10.12
CA ASP A 81 -3.37 3.64 -10.95
C ASP A 81 -2.00 4.21 -10.54
N GLU A 82 -1.45 5.13 -11.34
CA GLU A 82 -0.14 5.75 -11.08
C GLU A 82 -0.08 6.40 -9.68
N ARG A 83 -1.21 6.95 -9.22
CA ARG A 83 -1.29 7.57 -7.90
C ARG A 83 -1.17 6.57 -6.76
N GLN A 84 -1.79 5.40 -6.88
CA GLN A 84 -1.65 4.33 -5.89
C GLN A 84 -0.18 3.91 -5.78
N ASP A 85 0.52 3.76 -6.90
CA ASP A 85 1.95 3.43 -6.91
C ASP A 85 2.80 4.52 -6.23
N GLU A 86 2.55 5.80 -6.54
CA GLU A 86 3.23 6.93 -5.89
C GLU A 86 3.00 6.96 -4.37
N ILE A 87 1.76 6.71 -3.93
CA ILE A 87 1.42 6.67 -2.50
C ILE A 87 2.06 5.44 -1.83
N ILE A 88 2.03 4.27 -2.47
CA ILE A 88 2.69 3.07 -1.94
C ILE A 88 4.19 3.34 -1.74
N TRP A 89 4.85 3.93 -2.74
CA TRP A 89 6.26 4.28 -2.65
C TRP A 89 6.53 5.29 -1.53
N TRP A 90 5.74 6.36 -1.44
CA TRP A 90 5.82 7.34 -0.35
C TRP A 90 5.73 6.68 1.04
N LEU A 91 4.75 5.79 1.23
CA LEU A 91 4.54 5.11 2.51
C LEU A 91 5.69 4.15 2.82
N GLN A 92 6.21 3.43 1.83
CA GLN A 92 7.34 2.53 1.99
C GLN A 92 8.61 3.28 2.40
N GLU A 93 8.88 4.42 1.78
CA GLU A 93 10.09 5.20 2.02
C GLU A 93 10.05 5.89 3.40
N ASN A 94 8.89 6.45 3.76
CA ASN A 94 8.64 6.95 5.10
C ASN A 94 8.77 5.86 6.17
N TRP A 95 8.25 4.66 5.89
CA TRP A 95 8.36 3.52 6.80
C TRP A 95 9.82 3.04 6.93
N ARG A 96 10.59 3.03 5.85
CA ARG A 96 12.03 2.71 5.86
C ARG A 96 12.79 3.62 6.80
N VAL A 97 12.65 4.94 6.64
CA VAL A 97 13.32 5.95 7.47
C VAL A 97 12.86 5.86 8.93
N TYR A 98 11.56 5.67 9.17
CA TYR A 98 11.03 5.45 10.50
C TYR A 98 11.66 4.23 11.20
N ARG A 99 11.80 3.10 10.49
CA ARG A 99 12.42 1.90 11.04
C ARG A 99 13.90 2.12 11.33
N GLU A 100 14.64 2.75 10.43
CA GLU A 100 16.06 3.06 10.61
C GLU A 100 16.29 3.91 11.86
N LYS A 101 15.51 4.98 12.05
CA LYS A 101 15.57 5.83 13.25
C LYS A 101 15.21 5.06 14.53
N ARG A 102 14.40 3.99 14.44
CA ARG A 102 13.94 3.21 15.61
C ARG A 102 14.73 1.94 15.92
N ARG A 103 15.58 1.45 15.00
CA ARG A 103 16.40 0.25 15.22
C ARG A 103 17.21 0.27 16.52
N GLY A 104 17.76 1.42 16.89
CA GLY A 104 18.51 1.59 18.15
C GLY A 104 17.65 1.80 19.40
N SER A 105 16.34 2.01 19.25
CA SER A 105 15.43 2.42 20.33
C SER A 105 14.19 1.53 20.50
N TYR A 106 14.14 0.38 19.81
CA TYR A 106 13.13 -0.64 20.06
C TYR A 106 13.31 -1.23 21.48
N GLY A 107 12.75 -0.55 22.47
CA GLY A 107 12.89 -0.89 23.89
C GLY A 107 12.15 -2.17 24.29
N SER A 108 11.34 -2.76 23.40
CA SER A 108 10.64 -4.03 23.63
C SER A 108 10.58 -4.89 22.37
N ALA A 109 10.53 -6.21 22.55
CA ALA A 109 10.35 -7.18 21.47
C ALA A 109 9.07 -6.93 20.64
N LEU A 110 8.02 -6.39 21.28
CA LEU A 110 6.77 -6.04 20.60
C LEU A 110 6.94 -4.93 19.56
N GLN A 111 7.87 -4.00 19.78
CA GLN A 111 8.17 -2.96 18.80
C GLN A 111 9.14 -3.45 17.72
N ALA A 112 10.08 -4.32 18.09
CA ALA A 112 11.03 -4.92 17.16
C ALA A 112 10.35 -5.79 16.08
N LYS A 113 9.22 -6.43 16.38
CA LYS A 113 8.47 -7.24 15.38
C LYS A 113 7.98 -6.41 14.19
N TRP A 114 7.88 -5.09 14.34
CA TRP A 114 7.50 -4.17 13.28
C TRP A 114 8.70 -3.71 12.43
N ASP A 115 9.93 -4.16 12.73
CA ASP A 115 11.10 -3.90 11.90
C ASP A 115 11.12 -4.79 10.64
N VAL A 116 10.05 -4.73 9.85
CA VAL A 116 9.91 -5.40 8.55
C VAL A 116 9.48 -4.38 7.50
N PRO A 117 9.84 -4.55 6.21
CA PRO A 117 9.42 -3.63 5.16
C PRO A 117 7.89 -3.52 5.06
N LEU A 118 7.40 -2.33 4.72
CA LEU A 118 6.03 -2.12 4.28
C LEU A 118 5.89 -2.68 2.85
N ARG A 119 4.77 -3.31 2.56
CA ARG A 119 4.51 -3.98 1.28
C ARG A 119 3.10 -3.66 0.80
N TYR A 120 2.94 -3.63 -0.52
CA TYR A 120 1.64 -3.86 -1.16
C TYR A 120 1.23 -5.32 -0.90
N LEU A 121 -0.06 -5.54 -0.63
CA LEU A 121 -0.59 -6.83 -0.21
C LEU A 121 -1.62 -7.42 -1.19
N GLY A 122 -1.96 -6.68 -2.25
CA GLY A 122 -3.09 -6.95 -3.13
C GLY A 122 -4.18 -5.90 -3.02
N ASP A 123 -5.24 -6.07 -3.81
CA ASP A 123 -6.38 -5.16 -3.84
C ASP A 123 -7.61 -5.81 -3.22
N TRP A 124 -8.42 -4.99 -2.57
CA TRP A 124 -9.82 -5.36 -2.36
C TRP A 124 -10.66 -4.79 -3.50
N HIS A 125 -11.76 -5.45 -3.84
CA HIS A 125 -12.75 -4.89 -4.75
C HIS A 125 -14.16 -5.27 -4.37
N LYS A 126 -15.09 -4.41 -4.76
CA LYS A 126 -16.53 -4.60 -4.59
C LYS A 126 -17.08 -5.32 -5.80
N GLN A 127 -17.75 -6.44 -5.55
CA GLN A 127 -18.48 -7.17 -6.59
C GLN A 127 -19.97 -6.83 -6.57
N PRO A 128 -20.66 -6.87 -7.74
CA PRO A 128 -22.10 -6.65 -7.81
C PRO A 128 -22.87 -7.80 -7.14
N GLY A 129 -23.96 -7.44 -6.47
CA GLY A 129 -24.85 -8.40 -5.81
C GLY A 129 -24.22 -9.08 -4.60
N PHE A 130 -24.37 -10.40 -4.53
CA PHE A 130 -23.95 -11.23 -3.39
C PHE A 130 -22.81 -12.20 -3.74
N MET A 131 -22.01 -11.86 -4.76
CA MET A 131 -20.84 -12.65 -5.13
C MET A 131 -19.72 -12.42 -4.11
N ILE A 132 -19.42 -13.44 -3.32
CA ILE A 132 -18.52 -13.39 -2.16
C ILE A 132 -17.16 -14.04 -2.41
N ALA A 133 -16.93 -14.51 -3.63
CA ALA A 133 -15.73 -15.24 -4.03
C ALA A 133 -15.14 -14.62 -5.30
N PRO A 134 -13.81 -14.56 -5.42
CA PRO A 134 -13.15 -14.12 -6.64
C PRO A 134 -13.62 -14.94 -7.84
N SER A 135 -13.83 -14.25 -8.96
CA SER A 135 -14.15 -14.86 -10.25
C SER A 135 -12.89 -15.49 -10.90
N GLY A 136 -13.09 -16.24 -11.99
CA GLY A 136 -11.97 -16.72 -12.80
C GLY A 136 -11.13 -15.59 -13.42
N GLY A 137 -11.75 -14.42 -13.70
CA GLY A 137 -11.05 -13.23 -14.18
C GLY A 137 -10.16 -12.61 -13.11
N ASP A 138 -10.65 -12.54 -11.87
CA ASP A 138 -9.85 -12.11 -10.71
C ASP A 138 -8.65 -13.05 -10.49
N GLN A 139 -8.86 -14.36 -10.64
CA GLN A 139 -7.78 -15.34 -10.52
C GLN A 139 -6.74 -15.18 -11.62
N HIS A 140 -7.15 -14.98 -12.87
CA HIS A 140 -6.20 -14.78 -13.96
C HIS A 140 -5.34 -13.52 -13.73
N THR A 141 -5.98 -12.41 -13.37
CA THR A 141 -5.30 -11.13 -13.07
C THR A 141 -4.30 -11.30 -11.92
N ALA A 142 -4.71 -11.95 -10.83
CA ALA A 142 -3.81 -12.22 -9.71
C ALA A 142 -2.63 -13.13 -10.08
N LEU A 143 -2.83 -14.09 -10.98
CA LEU A 143 -1.75 -14.96 -11.46
C LEU A 143 -0.77 -14.21 -12.37
N ASP A 144 -1.27 -13.32 -13.24
CA ASP A 144 -0.42 -12.51 -14.11
C ASP A 144 0.50 -11.62 -13.26
N TRP A 145 -0.04 -11.01 -12.20
CA TRP A 145 0.74 -10.26 -11.20
C TRP A 145 1.80 -11.12 -10.47
N LEU A 146 1.46 -12.35 -10.12
CA LEU A 146 2.36 -13.27 -9.40
C LEU A 146 3.43 -13.92 -10.29
N ASP A 147 3.17 -14.03 -11.59
CA ASP A 147 4.09 -14.61 -12.56
C ASP A 147 5.13 -13.60 -13.05
N ASP A 148 4.85 -12.30 -12.91
CA ASP A 148 5.82 -11.24 -13.15
C ASP A 148 6.85 -11.17 -12.01
N ASP A 149 8.08 -11.57 -12.32
CA ASP A 149 9.19 -11.57 -11.36
C ASP A 149 9.61 -10.13 -10.95
N GLU A 150 9.29 -9.10 -11.73
CA GLU A 150 9.58 -7.70 -11.39
C GLU A 150 8.76 -7.22 -10.19
N ASN A 151 7.55 -7.77 -10.00
CA ASN A 151 6.71 -7.46 -8.85
C ASN A 151 7.26 -8.02 -7.53
N GLY A 152 8.12 -9.05 -7.60
CA GLY A 152 8.76 -9.65 -6.42
C GLY A 152 7.78 -10.25 -5.41
N MET A 153 6.55 -10.59 -5.83
CA MET A 153 5.48 -11.08 -4.97
C MET A 153 5.29 -12.58 -5.06
N THR A 154 5.08 -13.23 -3.91
CA THR A 154 4.80 -14.67 -3.82
C THR A 154 3.33 -14.97 -3.55
N TYR A 155 2.55 -13.95 -3.15
CA TYR A 155 1.13 -14.09 -2.87
C TYR A 155 0.40 -12.75 -2.98
N LEU A 156 -0.94 -12.83 -3.01
CA LEU A 156 -1.86 -11.70 -3.02
C LEU A 156 -3.03 -11.96 -2.08
N LEU A 157 -3.52 -10.91 -1.43
CA LEU A 157 -4.84 -10.87 -0.81
C LEU A 157 -5.83 -10.28 -1.82
N ALA A 158 -7.04 -10.84 -1.88
CA ALA A 158 -8.14 -10.34 -2.69
C ALA A 158 -9.46 -10.32 -1.90
N PRO A 159 -9.65 -9.39 -0.95
CA PRO A 159 -10.90 -9.25 -0.24
C PRO A 159 -12.02 -8.84 -1.19
N ILE A 160 -13.14 -9.56 -1.15
CA ILE A 160 -14.33 -9.28 -1.92
C ILE A 160 -15.36 -8.60 -1.02
N LEU A 161 -15.77 -7.41 -1.39
CA LEU A 161 -16.75 -6.63 -0.66
C LEU A 161 -18.11 -6.67 -1.37
N THR A 162 -19.18 -6.94 -0.61
CA THR A 162 -20.56 -6.93 -1.12
C THR A 162 -21.49 -6.22 -0.15
N LEU A 163 -22.58 -5.66 -0.68
CA LEU A 163 -23.50 -4.79 0.06
C LEU A 163 -24.86 -5.47 0.29
N GLY A 164 -25.62 -4.97 1.26
CA GLY A 164 -27.04 -5.34 1.41
C GLY A 164 -27.31 -6.73 1.99
N HIS A 165 -26.37 -7.29 2.74
CA HIS A 165 -26.56 -8.60 3.36
C HIS A 165 -27.42 -8.48 4.63
N PRO A 166 -28.37 -9.39 4.87
CA PRO A 166 -29.06 -9.44 6.16
C PRO A 166 -28.05 -9.78 7.27
N ALA A 167 -28.32 -9.29 8.48
CA ALA A 167 -27.55 -9.72 9.65
C ALA A 167 -27.58 -11.24 9.78
N THR A 168 -26.45 -11.89 9.53
CA THR A 168 -26.34 -13.34 9.70
C THR A 168 -26.02 -13.64 11.16
N VAL A 169 -26.85 -14.43 11.82
CA VAL A 169 -26.68 -14.85 13.23
C VAL A 169 -25.47 -15.78 13.42
N VAL A 170 -24.79 -16.15 12.33
CA VAL A 170 -23.66 -17.07 12.37
C VAL A 170 -22.38 -16.26 12.55
N SER A 171 -22.10 -15.87 13.79
CA SER A 171 -20.72 -15.72 14.26
C SER A 171 -20.07 -17.09 14.13
N ALA A 172 -19.59 -17.44 12.94
CA ALA A 172 -18.75 -18.59 12.75
C ALA A 172 -17.35 -18.15 13.16
N PRO A 173 -16.77 -18.65 14.27
CA PRO A 173 -15.39 -18.34 14.68
C PRO A 173 -14.32 -18.79 13.68
N HIS A 174 -14.74 -19.29 12.51
CA HIS A 174 -13.94 -19.77 11.40
C HIS A 174 -14.44 -19.26 10.03
N ALA A 175 -15.19 -18.15 10.00
CA ALA A 175 -15.56 -17.49 8.75
C ALA A 175 -14.37 -16.69 8.19
N ASN A 176 -14.15 -16.80 6.88
CA ASN A 176 -13.20 -15.93 6.18
C ASN A 176 -13.77 -14.54 5.89
N PHE A 177 -14.85 -14.13 6.56
CA PHE A 177 -15.51 -12.87 6.31
C PHE A 177 -15.81 -12.11 7.58
N VAL A 178 -15.96 -10.79 7.45
CA VAL A 178 -16.52 -9.92 8.48
C VAL A 178 -17.77 -9.22 7.97
N MET A 179 -18.68 -8.92 8.91
CA MET A 179 -19.89 -8.16 8.65
C MET A 179 -19.76 -6.79 9.31
N ILE A 180 -19.93 -5.73 8.53
CA ILE A 180 -19.90 -4.35 9.01
C ILE A 180 -21.34 -3.84 8.94
N PRO A 181 -21.96 -3.49 10.09
CA PRO A 181 -23.33 -2.99 10.12
C PRO A 181 -23.52 -1.75 9.25
N GLN A 182 -24.65 -1.71 8.54
CA GLN A 182 -25.17 -0.53 7.85
C GLN A 182 -26.49 -0.07 8.49
N GLU A 183 -27.11 0.95 7.89
CA GLU A 183 -28.49 1.33 8.18
C GLU A 183 -29.46 0.22 7.74
N ASP A 184 -30.68 0.23 8.28
CA ASP A 184 -31.79 -0.68 7.91
C ASP A 184 -31.55 -2.19 8.13
N ASP A 185 -30.82 -2.58 9.18
CA ASP A 185 -30.48 -3.99 9.52
C ASP A 185 -29.69 -4.75 8.43
N LEU A 186 -29.17 -4.02 7.43
CA LEU A 186 -28.29 -4.53 6.40
C LEU A 186 -26.83 -4.43 6.82
N ASN A 187 -25.97 -5.17 6.13
CA ASN A 187 -24.55 -5.25 6.42
C ASN A 187 -23.75 -5.23 5.12
N ILE A 188 -22.56 -4.63 5.20
CA ILE A 188 -21.48 -4.88 4.26
C ILE A 188 -20.84 -6.19 4.68
N ARG A 189 -20.57 -7.06 3.72
CA ARG A 189 -19.82 -8.28 3.92
C ARG A 189 -18.48 -8.17 3.20
N VAL A 190 -17.39 -8.47 3.90
CA VAL A 190 -16.03 -8.51 3.34
C VAL A 190 -15.49 -9.92 3.51
N ASP A 191 -15.37 -10.68 2.41
CA ASP A 191 -14.80 -12.02 2.38
C ASP A 191 -13.33 -11.96 1.96
N PHE A 192 -12.44 -12.50 2.79
CA PHE A 192 -11.00 -12.48 2.56
C PHE A 192 -10.54 -13.75 1.84
N TRP A 193 -9.82 -13.52 0.76
CA TRP A 193 -9.21 -14.56 -0.07
C TRP A 193 -7.72 -14.30 -0.23
N TYR A 194 -6.98 -15.38 -0.37
CA TYR A 194 -5.53 -15.41 -0.47
C TYR A 194 -5.12 -16.34 -1.60
N ILE A 195 -4.16 -15.93 -2.44
CA ILE A 195 -3.59 -16.77 -3.48
C ILE A 195 -2.07 -16.76 -3.37
N HIS A 196 -1.46 -17.95 -3.47
CA HIS A 196 0.00 -18.12 -3.48
C HIS A 196 0.45 -18.57 -4.87
N ARG A 197 1.63 -18.09 -5.30
CA ARG A 197 2.23 -18.38 -6.62
C ARG A 197 2.30 -19.88 -6.94
N ASP A 198 2.62 -20.70 -5.94
CA ASP A 198 2.73 -22.16 -6.13
C ASP A 198 1.39 -22.90 -6.18
N MET A 199 0.37 -22.39 -5.48
CA MET A 199 -0.96 -23.03 -5.44
C MET A 199 -1.85 -22.63 -6.60
N ARG A 200 -1.68 -21.38 -7.06
CA ARG A 200 -2.40 -20.78 -8.19
C ARG A 200 -3.93 -20.79 -8.09
N LEU A 201 -4.47 -20.94 -6.89
CA LEU A 201 -5.90 -20.97 -6.58
C LEU A 201 -6.16 -20.15 -5.32
N PHE A 202 -7.26 -19.38 -5.31
CA PHE A 202 -7.69 -18.67 -4.14
C PHE A 202 -8.11 -19.63 -3.02
N GLN A 203 -7.64 -19.33 -1.81
CA GLN A 203 -8.01 -19.99 -0.57
C GLN A 203 -8.64 -18.98 0.39
N PRO A 204 -9.66 -19.39 1.16
CA PRO A 204 -10.20 -18.54 2.22
C PRO A 204 -9.13 -18.31 3.29
N ILE A 205 -9.01 -17.08 3.76
CA ILE A 205 -8.12 -16.70 4.86
C ILE A 205 -8.91 -16.04 5.99
N LEU A 206 -8.60 -16.41 7.22
CA LEU A 206 -9.37 -16.01 8.41
C LEU A 206 -8.88 -14.65 8.92
N PRO A 207 -9.70 -13.59 8.88
CA PRO A 207 -9.29 -12.28 9.39
C PRO A 207 -9.41 -12.22 10.92
N ALA A 208 -8.40 -11.65 11.58
CA ALA A 208 -8.49 -11.15 12.94
C ALA A 208 -8.50 -9.63 12.93
N ILE A 209 -9.57 -9.02 13.42
CA ILE A 209 -9.72 -7.55 13.40
C ILE A 209 -9.09 -6.95 14.64
N TYR A 210 -8.14 -6.03 14.44
CA TYR A 210 -7.39 -5.41 15.52
C TYR A 210 -7.74 -3.93 15.63
N PRO A 211 -7.94 -3.43 16.87
CA PRO A 211 -8.04 -1.99 17.11
C PRO A 211 -6.81 -1.22 16.63
N ASP A 212 -7.07 0.00 16.19
CA ASP A 212 -6.10 0.89 15.57
C ASP A 212 -4.91 1.28 16.44
N ASP A 213 -5.05 1.21 17.77
CA ASP A 213 -4.02 1.53 18.76
C ASP A 213 -3.07 0.35 19.03
N GLN A 214 -3.39 -0.85 18.52
CA GLN A 214 -2.53 -2.04 18.61
C GLN A 214 -1.63 -2.24 17.40
N LEU A 215 -1.79 -1.41 16.37
CA LEU A 215 -1.08 -1.50 15.10
C LEU A 215 -0.29 -0.22 14.84
N PRO A 216 0.84 -0.30 14.11
CA PRO A 216 1.58 0.89 13.73
C PRO A 216 0.74 1.78 12.80
N ARG A 217 0.90 3.10 12.94
CA ARG A 217 0.31 4.08 12.03
C ARG A 217 1.27 4.35 10.87
N LEU A 218 0.71 4.52 9.69
CA LEU A 218 1.43 4.99 8.50
C LEU A 218 1.48 6.52 8.48
N SER A 219 2.45 7.07 7.74
CA SER A 219 2.54 8.51 7.49
C SER A 219 1.32 9.02 6.74
N ALA A 220 0.96 10.29 6.96
CA ALA A 220 -0.03 10.97 6.13
C ALA A 220 0.43 11.04 4.67
N TYR A 221 -0.53 11.13 3.73
CA TYR A 221 -0.23 11.25 2.31
C TYR A 221 0.28 12.65 1.99
N PRO A 222 1.23 12.79 1.05
CA PRO A 222 1.72 14.09 0.66
C PRO A 222 0.68 14.79 -0.25
N TRP A 223 0.86 16.09 -0.44
CA TRP A 223 0.34 16.76 -1.61
C TRP A 223 0.87 16.10 -2.89
N HIS A 224 0.14 16.20 -4.00
CA HIS A 224 0.57 15.68 -5.29
C HIS A 224 0.23 16.67 -6.42
N LEU A 225 0.82 16.45 -7.59
CA LEU A 225 0.58 17.27 -8.77
C LEU A 225 -0.70 16.81 -9.48
N VAL A 226 -1.72 17.67 -9.50
CA VAL A 226 -3.00 17.38 -10.19
C VAL A 226 -2.93 17.50 -11.72
N ASN A 227 -1.84 18.05 -12.26
CA ASN A 227 -1.62 18.17 -13.71
C ASN A 227 -0.16 17.83 -14.06
N PRO A 228 0.18 16.53 -14.17
CA PRO A 228 1.53 16.07 -14.48
C PRO A 228 2.03 16.59 -15.83
N GLN A 229 1.14 16.71 -16.82
CA GLN A 229 1.50 17.19 -18.17
C GLN A 229 2.00 18.64 -18.14
N ARG A 230 1.30 19.51 -17.41
CA ARG A 230 1.76 20.88 -17.19
C ARG A 230 3.09 20.90 -16.44
N ALA A 231 3.23 20.11 -15.39
CA ALA A 231 4.49 20.05 -14.63
C ALA A 231 5.68 19.63 -15.52
N ASN A 232 5.49 18.60 -16.36
CA ASN A 232 6.50 18.16 -17.32
C ASN A 232 6.87 19.24 -18.34
N GLN A 233 5.89 20.02 -18.82
CA GLN A 233 6.16 21.16 -19.70
C GLN A 233 6.98 22.26 -19.01
N GLU A 234 6.69 22.56 -17.75
CA GLU A 234 7.49 23.53 -16.99
C GLU A 234 8.90 23.00 -16.71
N PHE A 235 9.06 21.72 -16.34
CA PHE A 235 10.40 21.12 -16.18
C PHE A 235 11.20 21.09 -17.48
N ALA A 236 10.57 20.83 -18.62
CA ALA A 236 11.22 20.91 -19.92
C ALA A 236 11.72 22.33 -20.21
N ARG A 237 10.94 23.36 -19.91
CA ARG A 237 11.37 24.76 -20.07
C ARG A 237 12.54 25.12 -19.15
N LEU A 238 12.50 24.69 -17.89
CA LEU A 238 13.63 24.89 -16.97
C LEU A 238 14.90 24.24 -17.52
N HIS A 239 14.78 23.03 -18.07
CA HIS A 239 15.90 22.32 -18.69
C HIS A 239 16.44 23.05 -19.94
N GLU A 240 15.56 23.55 -20.82
CA GLU A 240 15.94 24.38 -21.98
C GLU A 240 16.68 25.67 -21.58
N GLU A 241 16.39 26.20 -20.39
CA GLU A 241 17.07 27.36 -19.79
C GLU A 241 18.31 26.98 -18.95
N GLU A 242 18.85 25.78 -19.17
CA GLU A 242 20.03 25.24 -18.48
C GLU A 242 19.85 25.13 -16.95
N LEU A 243 18.61 24.93 -16.50
CA LEU A 243 18.26 24.73 -15.10
C LEU A 243 17.85 23.26 -14.89
N PHE A 244 18.77 22.48 -14.32
CA PHE A 244 18.46 21.15 -13.83
C PHE A 244 17.46 21.24 -12.68
N THR A 245 16.41 20.43 -12.71
CA THR A 245 15.44 20.31 -11.62
C THR A 245 15.09 18.84 -11.42
N SER A 246 15.13 18.38 -10.18
CA SER A 246 14.73 17.03 -9.78
C SER A 246 13.86 17.12 -8.52
N ILE A 247 12.88 16.22 -8.40
CA ILE A 247 12.10 16.06 -7.17
C ILE A 247 12.69 14.88 -6.41
N VAL A 248 13.04 15.10 -5.15
CA VAL A 248 13.53 14.07 -4.23
C VAL A 248 12.75 14.10 -2.94
N LEU A 249 12.63 12.95 -2.27
CA LEU A 249 12.23 12.93 -0.87
C LEU A 249 13.43 13.31 -0.01
N TRP A 250 13.24 14.23 0.91
CA TRP A 250 14.29 14.72 1.79
C TRP A 250 13.87 14.54 3.25
N ASN A 251 14.82 14.23 4.11
CA ASN A 251 14.67 14.13 5.56
C ASN A 251 15.16 15.45 6.18
N ALA A 252 14.51 16.56 5.85
CA ALA A 252 14.89 17.89 6.29
C ALA A 252 14.54 18.12 7.77
N THR A 253 13.52 17.42 8.29
CA THR A 253 13.18 17.42 9.72
C THR A 253 13.45 16.07 10.39
N PRO A 254 13.73 16.05 11.71
CA PRO A 254 14.05 14.81 12.42
C PRO A 254 12.87 13.84 12.53
N GLU A 255 11.64 14.30 12.31
CA GLU A 255 10.42 13.50 12.47
C GLU A 255 9.79 13.22 11.09
N PRO A 256 9.42 11.96 10.77
CA PRO A 256 8.58 11.69 9.61
C PRO A 256 7.24 12.45 9.67
N PRO A 257 6.60 12.75 8.53
CA PRO A 257 6.96 12.30 7.20
C PRO A 257 8.16 13.01 6.58
N LEU A 258 8.79 12.38 5.58
CA LEU A 258 9.75 13.04 4.70
C LEU A 258 9.13 14.27 4.02
N GLU A 259 9.95 15.22 3.63
CA GLU A 259 9.55 16.38 2.84
C GLU A 259 9.71 16.10 1.35
N VAL A 260 8.92 16.79 0.52
CA VAL A 260 9.11 16.81 -0.94
C VAL A 260 10.01 17.99 -1.27
N CYS A 261 11.17 17.72 -1.86
CA CYS A 261 12.19 18.70 -2.19
C CYS A 261 12.39 18.82 -3.70
N PHE A 262 12.29 20.05 -4.22
CA PHE A 262 12.79 20.38 -5.56
C PHE A 262 14.25 20.78 -5.45
N LEU A 263 15.11 19.94 -5.99
CA LEU A 263 16.53 20.19 -6.12
C LEU A 263 16.78 20.83 -7.48
N THR A 264 17.23 22.08 -7.47
CA THR A 264 17.37 22.89 -8.68
C THR A 264 18.78 23.49 -8.77
N ALA A 265 19.46 23.28 -9.90
CA ALA A 265 20.82 23.80 -10.13
C ALA A 265 20.95 24.35 -11.56
N ARG A 266 21.57 25.51 -11.72
CA ARG A 266 21.91 26.05 -13.04
C ARG A 266 23.20 25.40 -13.54
N MET A 267 23.29 25.04 -14.81
CA MET A 267 24.52 24.50 -15.38
C MET A 267 25.68 25.49 -15.18
N GLY A 268 26.81 24.97 -14.68
CA GLY A 268 27.98 25.78 -14.33
C GLY A 268 27.88 26.55 -13.00
N SER A 269 26.77 26.44 -12.26
CA SER A 269 26.64 26.98 -10.91
C SER A 269 27.44 26.15 -9.90
N ASP A 270 28.04 26.81 -8.91
CA ASP A 270 28.65 26.19 -7.74
C ASP A 270 27.63 25.99 -6.59
N LYS A 271 26.35 26.22 -6.87
CA LYS A 271 25.25 26.20 -5.90
C LYS A 271 24.02 25.48 -6.41
N VAL A 272 23.31 24.87 -5.48
CA VAL A 272 21.99 24.25 -5.63
C VAL A 272 20.98 25.00 -4.78
N LEU A 273 19.81 25.25 -5.36
CA LEU A 273 18.61 25.70 -4.64
C LEU A 273 17.77 24.47 -4.28
N LEU A 274 17.42 24.37 -3.00
CA LEU A 274 16.55 23.33 -2.47
C LEU A 274 15.25 24.00 -2.03
N LEU A 275 14.14 23.71 -2.72
CA LEU A 275 12.81 24.17 -2.32
C LEU A 275 12.08 23.02 -1.65
N VAL A 276 11.88 23.14 -0.35
CA VAL A 276 11.33 22.08 0.50
C VAL A 276 9.89 22.40 0.83
N THR A 277 9.05 21.40 0.65
CA THR A 277 7.63 21.47 1.00
C THR A 277 7.32 20.37 2.01
N SER A 278 6.57 20.74 3.05
CA SER A 278 6.02 19.76 3.98
C SER A 278 4.95 18.93 3.28
N TRP A 279 4.72 17.71 3.78
CA TRP A 279 3.70 16.79 3.25
C TRP A 279 2.30 17.43 3.20
N ASN A 280 2.00 18.37 4.11
CA ASN A 280 0.71 19.05 4.20
C ASN A 280 0.66 20.43 3.52
N TYR A 281 1.57 20.74 2.59
CA TYR A 281 1.48 21.95 1.78
C TYR A 281 0.07 22.06 1.12
N PRO A 282 -0.58 23.23 1.12
CA PRO A 282 -0.06 24.56 1.49
C PRO A 282 -0.29 24.99 2.95
N GLU A 283 -0.74 24.11 3.85
CA GLU A 283 -0.96 24.48 5.26
C GLU A 283 0.33 24.95 5.93
N GLN A 284 1.43 24.24 5.68
CA GLN A 284 2.78 24.70 6.03
C GLN A 284 3.45 25.34 4.81
N PRO A 285 4.02 26.55 4.95
CA PRO A 285 4.68 27.22 3.85
C PRO A 285 5.97 26.50 3.46
N PRO A 286 6.38 26.57 2.18
CA PRO A 286 7.66 26.03 1.75
C PRO A 286 8.84 26.82 2.35
N CYS A 287 9.99 26.17 2.47
CA CYS A 287 11.25 26.82 2.77
C CYS A 287 12.26 26.66 1.62
N ALA A 288 13.22 27.56 1.55
CA ALA A 288 14.26 27.57 0.53
C ALA A 288 15.63 27.54 1.19
N HIS A 289 16.48 26.62 0.74
CA HIS A 289 17.87 26.49 1.16
C HIS A 289 18.79 26.61 -0.04
N VAL A 290 19.99 27.13 0.18
CA VAL A 290 21.05 27.15 -0.85
C VAL A 290 22.24 26.40 -0.28
N ALA A 291 22.67 25.37 -1.01
CA ALA A 291 23.81 24.54 -0.66
C ALA A 291 24.90 24.63 -1.74
N PRO A 292 26.19 24.41 -1.41
CA PRO A 292 27.21 24.24 -2.43
C PRO A 292 26.90 23.01 -3.30
N PHE A 293 27.21 23.10 -4.59
CA PHE A 293 27.15 21.94 -5.49
C PHE A 293 28.46 21.17 -5.36
N GLU A 294 28.44 20.05 -4.64
CA GLU A 294 29.57 19.11 -4.65
C GLU A 294 29.42 18.16 -5.82
N GLN A 295 30.53 17.97 -6.55
CA GLN A 295 30.56 17.07 -7.70
C GLN A 295 30.50 15.63 -7.17
N LEU A 296 29.36 14.97 -7.37
CA LEU A 296 29.18 13.57 -7.00
C LEU A 296 30.06 12.69 -7.91
N ASP A 297 30.95 11.91 -7.31
CA ASP A 297 31.61 10.81 -8.03
C ASP A 297 30.60 9.69 -8.29
N ALA A 298 30.89 8.81 -9.25
CA ALA A 298 29.99 7.71 -9.65
C ALA A 298 29.61 6.72 -8.52
N ASN A 299 30.27 6.82 -7.36
CA ASN A 299 30.03 6.01 -6.18
C ASN A 299 29.41 6.79 -5.01
N ASP A 300 29.17 8.10 -5.15
CA ASP A 300 28.62 8.91 -4.08
C ASP A 300 27.09 8.83 -4.06
N ASP A 301 26.54 8.69 -2.86
CA ASP A 301 25.10 8.76 -2.64
C ASP A 301 24.66 10.21 -2.77
N LEU A 302 23.76 10.48 -3.72
CA LEU A 302 23.17 11.81 -3.98
C LEU A 302 22.50 12.38 -2.72
N TYR A 303 22.09 11.52 -1.78
CA TYR A 303 21.49 11.88 -0.50
C TYR A 303 22.50 12.24 0.60
N ALA A 304 23.78 11.86 0.46
CA ALA A 304 24.81 12.08 1.48
C ALA A 304 25.48 13.47 1.42
N VAL A 305 25.31 14.20 0.32
CA VAL A 305 25.93 15.53 0.10
C VAL A 305 25.24 16.64 0.88
N PHE A 306 24.06 16.38 1.44
CA PHE A 306 23.19 17.41 2.03
C PHE A 306 22.92 17.23 3.53
N GLU A 307 23.63 16.32 4.21
CA GLU A 307 23.72 16.24 5.70
C GLU A 307 24.77 17.21 6.25
#